data_AF-A0AAD5S4P9-F1
#
_entry.id   AF-A0AAD5S4P9-F1
#
_cell.length_a   1.000
_cell.length_b   1.000
_cell.length_c   1.000
_cell.angle_alpha   90.00
_cell.angle_beta   90.00
_cell.angle_gamma   90.00
#
_symmetry.space_group_name_H-M   'P 1'
#
loop_
_entity.id
_entity.type
_entity.pdbx_description
1 polymer ?
#
loop_
_entity_poly.entity_id
_entity_poly.type
_entity_poly.pdbx_seq_one_letter_code
_entity_poly.pdbx_strand_id
1 'polypeptide(L)'
;MDPKMDAGMELPAGAQEGKMRVDEIAAKRFSAGELIGIMDELLSREMSWIAGHVLCQTLFTCVYLHRPEEVSNSILKAYLVGIVRSASIIRSEVLKASIFKEEDFCVDTYGFSLFEEIPVNDVTHQLLQTEDRLVDWIRKAKAKGFKYVASEA
;
A
#
# COMPACT_ATOMS: atom_id res chain seq x y z
N MET A 1 22.26 -18.51 17.32
CA MET A 1 21.18 -18.35 16.33
C MET A 1 21.83 -17.87 15.05
N ASP A 2 21.47 -18.43 13.89
CA ASP A 2 22.04 -18.04 12.59
C ASP A 2 21.28 -16.79 12.08
N PRO A 3 21.96 -15.65 11.85
CA PRO A 3 21.31 -14.40 11.43
C PRO A 3 20.50 -14.49 10.13
N LYS A 4 20.78 -15.47 9.27
CA LYS A 4 20.02 -15.69 8.03
C LYS A 4 18.78 -16.55 8.23
N MET A 5 18.76 -17.34 9.30
CA MET A 5 17.71 -18.32 9.57
C MET A 5 16.75 -17.87 10.69
N ASP A 6 17.10 -16.78 11.39
CA ASP A 6 16.36 -16.31 12.55
C ASP A 6 15.91 -14.86 12.36
N ALA A 7 14.61 -14.70 12.09
CA ALA A 7 13.97 -13.39 11.94
C ALA A 7 13.87 -12.61 13.27
N GLY A 8 14.10 -13.25 14.42
CA GLY A 8 14.14 -12.62 15.74
C GLY A 8 15.49 -12.03 16.13
N MET A 9 16.52 -12.22 15.30
CA MET A 9 17.84 -11.64 15.55
C MET A 9 17.82 -10.12 15.41
N GLU A 10 18.51 -9.44 16.33
CA GLU A 10 18.68 -8.00 16.26
C GLU A 10 19.28 -7.60 14.91
N LEU A 11 18.65 -6.63 14.26
CA LEU A 11 19.15 -6.10 13.01
C LEU A 11 20.49 -5.39 13.25
N PRO A 12 21.45 -5.51 12.31
CA PRO A 12 22.73 -4.81 12.44
C PRO A 12 22.52 -3.30 12.56
N ALA A 13 23.43 -2.63 13.27
CA ALA A 13 23.40 -1.18 13.45
C ALA A 13 23.31 -0.47 12.08
N GLY A 14 22.34 0.43 11.93
CA GLY A 14 22.06 1.14 10.67
C GLY A 14 21.01 0.47 9.76
N ALA A 15 20.63 -0.78 9.99
CA ALA A 15 19.59 -1.44 9.18
C ALA A 15 18.18 -0.83 9.34
N GLN A 16 17.98 0.01 10.36
CA GLN A 16 16.77 0.80 10.58
C GLN A 16 16.94 2.27 10.20
N GLU A 17 18.12 2.69 9.75
CA GLU A 17 18.38 4.07 9.37
C GLU A 17 17.49 4.47 8.17
N GLY A 18 16.81 5.61 8.30
CA GLY A 18 15.85 6.08 7.30
C GLY A 18 14.52 5.32 7.25
N LYS A 19 14.30 4.27 8.07
CA LYS A 19 13.01 3.58 8.15
C LYS A 19 12.07 4.32 9.09
N MET A 20 10.90 4.65 8.59
CA MET A 20 9.81 5.20 9.39
C MET A 20 9.25 4.13 10.33
N ARG A 21 8.99 4.50 11.57
CA ARG A 21 8.28 3.62 12.52
C ARG A 21 6.77 3.83 12.45
N VAL A 22 6.02 2.85 12.94
CA VAL A 22 4.55 2.89 12.95
C VAL A 22 4.03 4.08 13.78
N ASP A 23 4.66 4.40 14.92
CA ASP A 23 4.30 5.54 15.78
C ASP A 23 4.48 6.91 15.10
N GLU A 24 5.21 6.97 13.98
CA GLU A 24 5.52 8.21 13.26
C GLU A 24 4.52 8.48 12.12
N ILE A 25 3.68 7.50 11.76
CA ILE A 25 2.73 7.58 10.63
C ILE A 25 1.80 8.79 10.78
N ALA A 26 1.23 9.00 11.97
CA ALA A 26 0.25 10.06 12.21
C ALA A 26 0.82 11.48 11.99
N ALA A 27 2.12 11.66 12.25
CA ALA A 27 2.80 12.95 12.09
C ALA A 27 3.22 13.23 10.63
N LYS A 28 3.30 12.21 9.78
CA LYS A 28 3.78 12.36 8.40
C LYS A 28 2.84 13.21 7.56
N ARG A 29 3.40 14.25 6.93
CA ARG A 29 2.75 15.02 5.85
C ARG A 29 3.25 14.54 4.51
N PHE A 30 2.38 14.54 3.51
CA PHE A 30 2.67 13.99 2.19
C PHE A 30 2.56 15.08 1.13
N SER A 31 3.60 15.19 0.31
CA SER A 31 3.55 15.88 -0.97
C SER A 31 2.84 15.02 -2.02
N ALA A 32 2.38 15.64 -3.11
CA ALA A 32 1.76 14.90 -4.21
C ALA A 32 2.71 13.87 -4.85
N GLY A 33 4.00 14.20 -4.98
CA GLY A 33 5.02 13.29 -5.51
C GLY A 33 5.21 12.06 -4.63
N GLU A 34 5.27 12.23 -3.31
CA GLU A 34 5.36 11.11 -2.36
C GLU A 34 4.11 10.23 -2.40
N LEU A 35 2.91 10.83 -2.50
CA LEU A 35 1.67 10.06 -2.63
C LEU A 35 1.70 9.15 -3.86
N ILE A 36 2.04 9.71 -5.02
CA ILE A 36 2.11 8.98 -6.28
C ILE A 36 3.21 7.91 -6.21
N GLY A 37 4.39 8.24 -5.68
CA GLY A 37 5.49 7.29 -5.55
C GLY A 37 5.14 6.12 -4.63
N ILE A 38 4.44 6.36 -3.52
CA ILE A 38 3.95 5.28 -2.65
C ILE A 38 2.92 4.41 -3.38
N MET A 39 1.99 5.02 -4.11
CA MET A 39 0.97 4.28 -4.87
C MET A 39 1.59 3.39 -5.95
N ASP A 40 2.52 3.94 -6.74
CA ASP A 40 3.23 3.25 -7.82
C ASP A 40 4.06 2.06 -7.30
N GLU A 41 4.85 2.29 -6.25
CA GLU A 41 5.64 1.23 -5.61
C GLU A 41 4.73 0.11 -5.09
N LEU A 42 3.59 0.46 -4.46
CA LEU A 42 2.63 -0.53 -3.96
C LEU A 42 2.02 -1.40 -5.07
N LEU A 43 1.74 -0.84 -6.26
CA LEU A 43 1.30 -1.64 -7.42
C LEU A 43 2.38 -2.63 -7.85
N SER A 44 3.63 -2.17 -7.93
CA SER A 44 4.77 -3.04 -8.26
C SER A 44 4.94 -4.19 -7.24
N ARG A 45 4.71 -3.90 -5.95
CA ARG A 45 4.74 -4.90 -4.87
C ARG A 45 3.57 -5.89 -4.96
N GLU A 46 2.37 -5.45 -5.32
CA GLU A 46 1.23 -6.34 -5.58
C GLU A 46 1.55 -7.31 -6.72
N MET A 47 2.10 -6.80 -7.83
CA MET A 47 2.53 -7.63 -8.96
C MET A 47 3.62 -8.63 -8.56
N SER A 48 4.55 -8.25 -7.69
CA SER A 48 5.58 -9.15 -7.15
C SER A 48 4.93 -10.28 -6.34
N TRP A 49 3.95 -9.98 -5.50
CA TRP A 49 3.21 -11.00 -4.74
C TRP A 49 2.45 -11.96 -5.66
N ILE A 50 1.76 -11.42 -6.68
CA ILE A 50 1.07 -12.22 -7.70
C ILE A 50 2.05 -13.15 -8.44
N ALA A 51 3.32 -12.75 -8.60
CA ALA A 51 4.37 -13.57 -9.22
C ALA A 51 4.98 -14.64 -8.30
N GLY A 52 4.39 -14.90 -7.12
CA GLY A 52 4.80 -15.98 -6.21
C GLY A 52 5.64 -15.54 -5.02
N HIS A 53 5.98 -14.25 -4.90
CA HIS A 53 6.68 -13.75 -3.71
C HIS A 53 5.77 -13.69 -2.48
N VAL A 54 6.36 -13.71 -1.30
CA VAL A 54 5.61 -13.70 -0.04
C VAL A 54 4.96 -12.33 0.20
N LEU A 55 3.71 -12.33 0.67
CA LEU A 55 2.94 -11.12 0.94
C LEU A 55 3.62 -10.16 1.95
N CYS A 56 4.17 -10.71 3.03
CA CYS A 56 4.86 -9.91 4.07
C CYS A 56 6.16 -9.27 3.57
N GLN A 57 6.77 -9.83 2.52
CA GLN A 57 8.00 -9.34 1.89
C GLN A 57 7.74 -8.46 0.67
N THR A 58 6.47 -8.23 0.32
CA THR A 58 6.04 -7.42 -0.82
C THR A 58 5.17 -6.26 -0.34
N LEU A 59 3.84 -6.41 -0.31
CA LEU A 59 2.90 -5.35 0.06
C LEU A 59 3.17 -4.82 1.47
N PHE A 60 3.25 -5.71 2.47
CA PHE A 60 3.41 -5.32 3.88
C PHE A 60 4.84 -4.87 4.25
N THR A 61 5.72 -4.70 3.28
CA THR A 61 6.93 -3.88 3.46
C THR A 61 6.59 -2.40 3.60
N CYS A 62 5.43 -1.97 3.09
CA CYS A 62 4.92 -0.62 3.25
C CYS A 62 4.39 -0.41 4.67
N VAL A 63 5.05 0.46 5.45
CA VAL A 63 4.69 0.76 6.85
C VAL A 63 3.25 1.27 7.01
N TYR A 64 2.72 1.97 6.00
CA TYR A 64 1.39 2.55 6.04
C TYR A 64 0.25 1.52 6.00
N LEU A 65 0.52 0.30 5.51
CA LEU A 65 -0.48 -0.78 5.50
C LEU A 65 -0.70 -1.41 6.88
N HIS A 66 0.20 -1.20 7.83
CA HIS A 66 0.07 -1.74 9.19
C HIS A 66 -0.94 -0.95 10.03
N ARG A 67 -1.10 0.36 9.77
CA ARG A 67 -2.06 1.27 10.43
C ARG A 67 -2.60 2.33 9.46
N PRO A 68 -3.37 1.94 8.42
CA PRO A 68 -3.90 2.89 7.44
C PRO A 68 -4.80 3.97 8.07
N GLU A 69 -5.46 3.67 9.19
CA GLU A 69 -6.29 4.60 9.95
C GLU A 69 -5.51 5.79 10.52
N GLU A 70 -4.21 5.62 10.80
CA GLU A 70 -3.34 6.68 11.34
C GLU A 70 -2.78 7.62 10.26
N VAL A 71 -2.78 7.22 8.99
CA VAL A 71 -2.20 7.98 7.88
C VAL A 71 -2.84 9.36 7.74
N SER A 72 -2.12 10.47 7.81
CA SER A 72 -2.80 11.77 7.86
C SER A 72 -3.52 12.21 6.57
N ASN A 73 -3.21 11.58 5.42
CA ASN A 73 -3.76 11.93 4.11
C ASN A 73 -4.92 11.02 3.69
N SER A 74 -6.11 11.57 3.47
CA SER A 74 -7.31 10.80 3.12
C SER A 74 -7.26 10.11 1.75
N ILE A 75 -6.52 10.66 0.78
CA ILE A 75 -6.36 10.06 -0.54
C ILE A 75 -5.55 8.78 -0.40
N LEU A 76 -4.43 8.84 0.33
CA LEU A 76 -3.61 7.67 0.59
C LEU A 76 -4.39 6.63 1.38
N LYS A 77 -5.16 7.00 2.41
CA LYS A 77 -6.01 6.03 3.15
C LYS A 77 -6.93 5.24 2.22
N ALA A 78 -7.69 5.94 1.38
CA ALA A 78 -8.62 5.29 0.46
C ALA A 78 -7.90 4.32 -0.47
N TYR A 79 -6.73 4.72 -0.98
CA TYR A 79 -5.89 3.87 -1.82
C TYR A 79 -5.36 2.63 -1.08
N LEU A 80 -4.83 2.79 0.15
CA LEU A 80 -4.28 1.68 0.94
C LEU A 80 -5.35 0.62 1.24
N VAL A 81 -6.56 1.04 1.60
CA VAL A 81 -7.70 0.13 1.79
C VAL A 81 -8.04 -0.55 0.46
N GLY A 82 -8.05 0.20 -0.64
CA GLY A 82 -8.31 -0.30 -1.99
C GLY A 82 -7.35 -1.40 -2.42
N ILE A 83 -6.04 -1.18 -2.31
CA ILE A 83 -5.04 -2.15 -2.78
C ILE A 83 -5.01 -3.41 -1.90
N VAL A 84 -5.18 -3.28 -0.59
CA VAL A 84 -5.28 -4.44 0.31
C VAL A 84 -6.54 -5.25 -0.01
N ARG A 85 -7.67 -4.56 -0.28
CA ARG A 85 -8.91 -5.24 -0.66
C ARG A 85 -8.81 -5.92 -2.03
N SER A 86 -8.09 -5.32 -2.98
CA SER A 86 -7.74 -5.94 -4.26
C SER A 86 -7.00 -7.26 -4.04
N ALA A 87 -5.93 -7.24 -3.23
CA ALA A 87 -5.19 -8.43 -2.86
C ALA A 87 -6.08 -9.51 -2.22
N SER A 88 -7.00 -9.13 -1.33
CA SER A 88 -7.99 -10.05 -0.74
C SER A 88 -8.84 -10.76 -1.81
N ILE A 89 -9.34 -10.01 -2.80
CA ILE A 89 -10.16 -10.55 -3.89
C ILE A 89 -9.33 -11.50 -4.75
N ILE A 90 -8.12 -11.09 -5.17
CA ILE A 90 -7.21 -11.92 -5.97
C ILE A 90 -6.95 -13.25 -5.26
N ARG A 91 -6.60 -13.19 -3.98
CA ARG A 91 -6.38 -14.39 -3.16
C ARG A 91 -7.61 -15.29 -3.11
N SER A 92 -8.81 -14.71 -2.93
CA SER A 92 -10.06 -15.45 -2.90
C SER A 92 -10.31 -16.20 -4.20
N GLU A 93 -10.10 -15.55 -5.35
CA GLU A 93 -10.31 -16.17 -6.66
C GLU A 93 -9.27 -17.27 -6.95
N VAL A 94 -8.00 -17.05 -6.62
CA VAL A 94 -6.94 -18.07 -6.77
C VAL A 94 -7.26 -19.31 -5.93
N LEU A 95 -7.69 -19.12 -4.68
CA LEU A 95 -8.10 -20.22 -3.79
C LEU A 95 -9.30 -20.98 -4.35
N LYS A 96 -10.33 -20.28 -4.85
CA LYS A 96 -11.50 -20.91 -5.49
C LYS A 96 -11.12 -21.75 -6.71
N ALA A 97 -10.16 -21.28 -7.51
CA ALA A 97 -9.72 -21.99 -8.69
C ALA A 97 -8.94 -23.28 -8.34
N SER A 98 -8.23 -23.31 -7.21
CA SER A 98 -7.51 -24.51 -6.71
C SER A 98 -6.51 -25.12 -7.72
N ILE A 99 -5.93 -24.29 -8.59
CA ILE A 99 -4.98 -24.71 -9.65
C ILE A 99 -3.54 -24.23 -9.43
N PHE A 100 -3.23 -23.62 -8.29
CA PHE A 100 -1.90 -23.05 -8.02
C PHE A 100 -1.00 -24.04 -7.26
N LYS A 101 0.31 -23.98 -7.48
CA LYS A 101 1.32 -24.54 -6.56
C LYS A 101 1.89 -23.42 -5.70
N GLU A 102 2.50 -23.77 -4.56
CA GLU A 102 3.11 -22.78 -3.65
C GLU A 102 4.25 -21.96 -4.30
N GLU A 103 4.88 -22.49 -5.36
CA GLU A 103 5.86 -21.76 -6.19
C GLU A 103 5.21 -20.73 -7.13
N ASP A 104 3.95 -20.96 -7.53
CA ASP A 104 3.23 -20.08 -8.47
C ASP A 104 2.58 -18.91 -7.74
N PHE A 105 2.12 -19.12 -6.51
CA PHE A 105 1.43 -18.11 -5.72
C PHE A 105 1.47 -18.41 -4.22
N CYS A 106 1.97 -17.43 -3.44
CA CYS A 106 2.01 -17.53 -1.99
C CYS A 106 0.66 -17.08 -1.39
N VAL A 107 -0.17 -18.04 -1.00
CA VAL A 107 -1.50 -17.82 -0.37
C VAL A 107 -1.45 -17.43 1.10
N ASP A 108 -0.34 -17.67 1.79
CA ASP A 108 -0.25 -17.38 3.21
C ASP A 108 -0.19 -15.86 3.44
N THR A 109 -1.04 -15.38 4.35
CA THR A 109 -1.06 -13.97 4.74
C THR A 109 -0.19 -13.69 5.96
N TYR A 110 0.40 -14.71 6.60
CA TYR A 110 1.25 -14.58 7.80
C TYR A 110 0.59 -13.77 8.92
N GLY A 111 -0.74 -13.87 9.04
CA GLY A 111 -1.52 -13.16 10.05
C GLY A 111 -1.89 -11.71 9.70
N PHE A 112 -1.49 -11.20 8.53
CA PHE A 112 -1.94 -9.89 8.06
C PHE A 112 -3.41 -9.93 7.63
N SER A 113 -4.19 -8.93 8.05
CA SER A 113 -5.57 -8.72 7.60
C SER A 113 -5.57 -8.14 6.19
N LEU A 114 -6.46 -8.64 5.33
CA LEU A 114 -6.70 -8.05 4.01
C LEU A 114 -8.02 -7.27 3.95
N PHE A 115 -8.49 -6.81 5.10
CA PHE A 115 -9.72 -6.03 5.27
C PHE A 115 -10.95 -6.72 4.66
N GLU A 116 -11.04 -8.04 4.85
CA GLU A 116 -12.16 -8.85 4.39
C GLU A 116 -13.51 -8.38 4.94
N GLU A 117 -13.50 -7.79 6.13
CA GLU A 117 -14.64 -7.22 6.84
C GLU A 117 -15.22 -5.99 6.16
N ILE A 118 -14.43 -5.29 5.33
CA ILE A 118 -14.88 -4.09 4.63
C ILE A 118 -15.60 -4.52 3.33
N PRO A 119 -16.89 -4.17 3.15
CA PRO A 119 -17.62 -4.49 1.94
C PRO A 119 -16.95 -3.86 0.71
N VAL A 120 -16.85 -4.62 -0.39
CA VAL A 120 -16.23 -4.16 -1.64
C VAL A 120 -16.89 -2.87 -2.14
N ASN A 121 -18.23 -2.77 -2.04
CA ASN A 121 -18.97 -1.58 -2.43
C ASN A 121 -18.54 -0.32 -1.66
N ASP A 122 -18.25 -0.45 -0.36
CA ASP A 122 -17.84 0.68 0.46
C ASP A 122 -16.45 1.17 0.06
N VAL A 123 -15.53 0.24 -0.22
CA VAL A 123 -14.19 0.53 -0.73
C VAL A 123 -14.27 1.21 -2.10
N THR A 124 -15.05 0.65 -3.03
CA THR A 124 -15.24 1.24 -4.37
C THR A 124 -15.84 2.64 -4.28
N HIS A 125 -16.85 2.82 -3.45
CA HIS A 125 -17.48 4.13 -3.25
C HIS A 125 -16.48 5.14 -2.65
N GLN A 126 -15.66 4.74 -1.69
CA GLN A 126 -14.61 5.60 -1.11
C GLN A 126 -13.55 6.01 -2.15
N LEU A 127 -13.16 5.09 -3.03
CA LEU A 127 -12.23 5.38 -4.14
C LEU A 127 -12.84 6.37 -5.13
N LEU A 128 -14.08 6.14 -5.56
CA LEU A 128 -14.80 7.04 -6.48
C LEU A 128 -14.95 8.45 -5.90
N GLN A 129 -15.34 8.57 -4.63
CA GLN A 129 -15.42 9.88 -3.95
C GLN A 129 -14.06 10.59 -3.90
N THR A 130 -12.98 9.83 -3.73
CA THR A 130 -11.62 10.38 -3.72
C THR A 130 -11.22 10.87 -5.12
N GLU A 131 -11.54 10.10 -6.16
CA GLU A 131 -11.32 10.47 -7.56
C GLU A 131 -12.09 11.75 -7.93
N ASP A 132 -13.39 11.82 -7.64
CA ASP A 132 -14.23 12.99 -7.93
C ASP A 132 -13.65 14.27 -7.30
N ARG A 133 -13.18 14.17 -6.04
CA ARG A 133 -12.53 15.28 -5.34
C ARG A 133 -11.24 15.72 -6.01
N LEU A 134 -10.42 14.78 -6.50
CA LEU A 134 -9.18 15.08 -7.22
C LEU A 134 -9.48 15.74 -8.58
N VAL A 135 -10.46 15.23 -9.31
CA VAL A 135 -10.91 15.80 -10.59
C VAL A 135 -11.37 17.25 -10.40
N ASP A 136 -12.18 17.52 -9.38
CA ASP A 136 -12.63 18.87 -9.07
C ASP A 136 -11.48 19.79 -8.63
N TRP A 137 -10.50 19.27 -7.90
CA TRP A 137 -9.31 20.03 -7.54
C TRP A 137 -8.49 20.41 -8.79
N ILE A 138 -8.30 19.48 -9.73
CA ILE A 138 -7.61 19.73 -11.00
C ILE A 138 -8.36 20.78 -11.83
N ARG A 139 -9.69 20.69 -11.93
CA ARG A 139 -10.51 21.68 -12.64
C ARG A 139 -10.32 23.08 -12.05
N LYS A 140 -10.38 23.21 -10.72
CA LYS A 140 -10.17 24.48 -10.00
C LYS A 140 -8.76 25.02 -10.18
N ALA A 141 -7.73 24.16 -10.16
CA ALA A 141 -6.35 24.56 -10.38
C ALA A 141 -6.12 25.10 -11.80
N LYS A 142 -6.69 24.44 -12.81
CA LYS A 142 -6.65 24.89 -14.21
C LYS A 142 -7.34 26.25 -14.39
N ALA A 143 -8.52 26.44 -13.78
CA ALA A 143 -9.25 27.70 -13.84
C ALA A 143 -8.49 28.89 -13.21
N LYS A 144 -7.62 28.63 -12.22
CA LYS A 144 -6.77 29.64 -11.58
C LYS A 144 -5.51 29.98 -12.39
N GLY A 145 -5.32 29.41 -13.58
CA GLY A 145 -4.16 29.69 -14.42
C GLY A 145 -2.84 29.19 -13.81
N PHE A 146 -2.89 28.11 -13.04
CA PHE A 146 -1.70 27.54 -12.40
C PHE A 146 -0.67 27.13 -13.47
N LYS A 147 0.48 27.80 -13.48
CA LYS A 147 1.65 27.39 -14.27
C LYS A 147 2.49 26.46 -13.40
N TYR A 148 2.74 25.25 -13.89
CA TYR A 148 3.67 24.32 -13.26
C TYR A 148 5.06 24.98 -13.23
N VAL A 149 5.56 25.29 -12.03
CA VAL A 149 6.95 25.66 -11.83
C VAL A 149 7.65 24.38 -11.41
N ALA A 150 8.39 23.78 -12.32
CA ALA A 150 9.27 22.66 -11.98
C ALA A 150 10.25 23.17 -10.92
N SER A 151 10.23 22.58 -9.71
CA SER A 151 11.33 22.80 -8.76
C SER A 151 12.56 22.12 -9.35
N GLU A 152 13.60 22.89 -9.67
CA GLU A 152 14.92 22.36 -9.93
C GLU A 152 15.36 21.56 -8.70
N ALA A 153 15.72 20.30 -8.93
CA ALA A 153 16.29 19.40 -7.94
C ALA A 153 17.79 19.68 -7.76
#